data_AF-A0A0J9EY23-F1
#
_entry.id   AF-A0A0J9EY23-F1
#
_cell.length_a   1.000
_cell.length_b   1.000
_cell.length_c   1.000
_cell.angle_alpha   90.00
_cell.angle_beta   90.00
_cell.angle_gamma   90.00
#
_symmetry.space_group_name_H-M   'P 1'
#
loop_
_entity.id
_entity.type
_entity.pdbx_description
1 polymer ?
#
loop_
_entity_poly.entity_id
_entity_poly.type
_entity_poly.pdbx_seq_one_letter_code
_entity_poly.pdbx_strand_id
1 'polypeptide(L)'
;MTASLKSPDPIKQPTAWHRLRTHWEGGEEKVRQGLPHSQLSPAWQILLLGDGSPTRHLQLLTGEPTEVDVIDMSPVGMDMDSAPDAIKWVPGPRLRRQVWLKTASGQRLAYAASWWEASHVDEYLQ
;
A
#
# COMPACT_ATOMS: atom_id res chain seq x y z
N MET A 1 27.50 -9.17 9.34
CA MET A 1 27.14 -10.15 8.29
C MET A 1 26.10 -9.49 7.40
N THR A 2 26.47 -9.13 6.17
CA THR A 2 25.63 -8.34 5.26
C THR A 2 24.91 -9.30 4.32
N ALA A 3 23.60 -9.50 4.52
CA ALA A 3 22.80 -10.38 3.67
C ALA A 3 22.60 -9.71 2.29
N SER A 4 23.19 -10.29 1.24
CA SER A 4 22.97 -9.85 -0.14
C SER A 4 21.65 -10.44 -0.64
N LEU A 5 20.62 -9.60 -0.75
CA LEU A 5 19.36 -9.96 -1.39
C LEU A 5 19.54 -9.94 -2.91
N LYS A 6 19.74 -11.12 -3.52
CA LYS A 6 19.72 -11.27 -4.98
C LYS A 6 18.27 -11.12 -5.48
N SER A 7 18.05 -10.17 -6.39
CA SER A 7 16.78 -10.00 -7.10
C SER A 7 16.63 -11.05 -8.21
N PRO A 8 15.54 -11.84 -8.27
CA PRO A 8 15.44 -12.90 -9.28
C PRO A 8 14.86 -12.49 -10.63
N ASP A 9 14.24 -11.30 -10.78
CA ASP A 9 13.39 -11.06 -11.97
C ASP A 9 13.85 -9.88 -12.85
N PRO A 10 13.79 -10.05 -14.19
CA PRO A 10 14.01 -8.97 -15.13
C PRO A 10 12.92 -7.90 -14.98
N ILE A 11 13.33 -6.64 -15.01
CA ILE A 11 12.44 -5.48 -14.95
C ILE A 11 11.49 -5.54 -16.16
N LYS A 12 10.26 -6.01 -15.95
CA LYS A 12 9.17 -5.90 -16.94
C LYS A 12 8.92 -4.41 -17.22
N GLN A 13 8.49 -4.10 -18.45
CA GLN A 13 8.23 -2.72 -18.92
C GLN A 13 7.51 -1.88 -17.86
N PRO A 14 7.85 -0.58 -17.71
CA PRO A 14 7.24 0.25 -16.70
C PRO A 14 5.73 0.28 -16.92
N THR A 15 4.98 -0.19 -15.93
CA THR A 15 3.56 0.13 -15.82
C THR A 15 3.41 1.65 -15.82
N ALA A 16 2.28 2.17 -16.30
CA ALA A 16 2.03 3.61 -16.34
C ALA A 16 1.95 4.27 -14.94
N TRP A 17 2.09 3.50 -13.86
CA TRP A 17 2.00 3.94 -12.47
C TRP A 17 3.13 3.36 -11.61
N HIS A 18 3.29 3.93 -10.40
CA HIS A 18 4.36 3.59 -9.46
C HIS A 18 4.10 2.26 -8.75
N ARG A 19 4.17 1.16 -9.50
CA ARG A 19 3.97 -0.19 -8.99
C ARG A 19 5.08 -0.57 -8.01
N LEU A 20 4.67 -1.06 -6.84
CA LEU A 20 5.59 -1.60 -5.86
C LEU A 20 6.01 -3.01 -6.25
N ARG A 21 7.27 -3.34 -5.94
CA ARG A 21 7.75 -4.71 -5.97
C ARG A 21 7.43 -5.36 -4.64
N THR A 22 6.75 -6.50 -4.68
CA THR A 22 6.49 -7.31 -3.49
C THR A 22 7.80 -7.93 -3.00
N HIS A 23 8.19 -7.62 -1.77
CA HIS A 23 9.34 -8.23 -1.10
C HIS A 23 8.95 -9.38 -0.16
N TRP A 24 7.71 -9.36 0.33
CA TRP A 24 7.16 -10.38 1.23
C TRP A 24 5.66 -10.52 0.99
N GLU A 25 5.17 -11.74 1.11
CA GLU A 25 3.76 -12.10 1.01
C GLU A 25 3.44 -13.17 2.07
N GLY A 26 2.25 -13.06 2.66
CA GLY A 26 1.77 -14.00 3.66
C GLY A 26 0.25 -14.06 3.67
N GLY A 27 -0.28 -15.26 3.91
CA GLY A 27 -1.71 -15.47 4.10
C GLY A 27 -2.17 -15.10 5.52
N GLU A 28 -3.47 -15.27 5.73
CA GLU A 28 -4.17 -14.94 6.98
C GLU A 28 -3.51 -15.51 8.25
N GLU A 29 -3.03 -16.76 8.21
CA GLU A 29 -2.39 -17.40 9.36
C GLU A 29 -1.19 -16.60 9.88
N LYS A 30 -0.31 -16.15 8.98
CA LYS A 30 0.88 -15.37 9.32
C LYS A 30 0.51 -13.98 9.85
N VAL A 31 -0.55 -13.39 9.32
CA VAL A 31 -1.05 -12.09 9.78
C VAL A 31 -1.57 -12.22 11.22
N ARG A 32 -2.34 -13.28 11.52
CA ARG A 32 -2.92 -13.53 12.85
C ARG A 32 -1.87 -13.88 13.91
N GLN A 33 -0.87 -14.70 13.57
CA GLN A 33 0.16 -15.14 14.50
C GLN A 33 1.29 -14.11 14.65
N GLY A 34 1.52 -13.28 13.64
CA GLY A 34 2.69 -12.41 13.55
C GLY A 34 3.91 -13.13 12.96
N LEU A 35 5.01 -12.38 12.88
CA LEU A 35 6.29 -12.83 12.37
C LEU A 35 7.33 -12.88 13.50
N PRO A 36 8.40 -13.69 13.36
CA PRO A 36 9.52 -13.62 14.29
C PRO A 36 10.06 -12.19 14.43
N HIS A 37 10.37 -11.75 15.65
CA HIS A 37 10.87 -10.38 15.90
C HIS A 37 12.21 -10.08 15.21
N SER A 38 12.97 -11.12 14.85
CA SER A 38 14.18 -11.03 14.04
C SER A 38 13.91 -10.70 12.56
N GLN A 39 12.68 -10.96 12.09
CA GLN A 39 12.24 -10.67 10.73
C GLN A 39 11.50 -9.33 10.65
N LEU A 40 10.62 -9.04 11.60
CA LEU A 40 9.86 -7.78 11.65
C LEU A 40 9.68 -7.33 13.10
N SER A 41 10.07 -6.09 13.43
CA SER A 41 9.96 -5.60 14.80
C SER A 41 8.50 -5.52 15.26
N PRO A 42 8.21 -5.61 16.57
CA PRO A 42 6.84 -5.55 17.08
C PRO A 42 6.06 -4.31 16.61
N ALA A 43 6.69 -3.14 16.55
CA ALA A 43 6.04 -1.91 16.07
C ALA A 43 5.62 -2.00 14.60
N TRP A 44 6.47 -2.57 13.73
CA TRP A 44 6.11 -2.78 12.32
C TRP A 44 5.07 -3.88 12.13
N GLN A 45 5.04 -4.89 13.01
CA GLN A 45 3.97 -5.89 12.98
C GLN A 45 2.61 -5.28 13.31
N ILE A 46 2.53 -4.43 14.35
CA ILE A 46 1.29 -3.72 14.69
C ILE A 46 0.83 -2.84 13.53
N LEU A 47 1.76 -2.14 12.85
CA LEU A 47 1.42 -1.26 11.74
C LEU A 47 1.00 -2.01 10.46
N LEU A 48 1.66 -3.12 10.11
CA LEU A 48 1.46 -3.81 8.83
C LEU A 48 0.49 -4.99 8.89
N LEU A 49 0.38 -5.65 10.05
CA LEU A 49 -0.45 -6.85 10.23
C LEU A 49 -1.70 -6.56 11.08
N GLY A 50 -1.76 -5.39 11.71
CA GLY A 50 -2.95 -4.93 12.43
C GLY A 50 -4.07 -4.48 11.50
N ASP A 51 -5.28 -4.46 12.04
CA ASP A 51 -6.51 -3.95 11.41
C ASP A 51 -6.80 -2.48 11.76
N GLY A 52 -5.93 -1.86 12.57
CA GLY A 52 -6.03 -0.45 12.92
C GLY A 52 -5.70 0.50 11.75
N SER A 53 -6.22 1.73 11.82
CA SER A 53 -5.96 2.76 10.81
C SER A 53 -4.45 3.07 10.69
N PRO A 54 -3.82 2.84 9.51
CA PRO A 54 -2.42 3.19 9.30
C PRO A 54 -2.13 4.67 9.53
N THR A 55 -3.06 5.55 9.13
CA THR A 55 -2.97 7.00 9.36
C THR A 55 -2.89 7.33 10.85
N ARG A 56 -3.72 6.70 11.68
CA ARG A 56 -3.69 6.90 13.14
C ARG A 56 -2.39 6.41 13.74
N HIS A 57 -1.90 5.25 13.32
CA HIS A 57 -0.62 4.71 13.80
C HIS A 57 0.56 5.58 13.40
N LEU A 58 0.61 6.06 12.16
CA LEU A 58 1.67 6.97 11.69
C LEU A 58 1.70 8.26 12.51
N GLN A 59 0.54 8.86 12.79
CA GLN A 59 0.46 10.04 13.66
C GLN A 59 0.98 9.77 15.08
N LEU A 60 0.67 8.61 15.67
CA LEU A 60 1.19 8.26 16.99
C LEU A 60 2.71 8.03 16.97
N LEU A 61 3.25 7.49 15.88
CA LEU A 61 4.68 7.24 15.73
C LEU A 61 5.48 8.53 15.50
N THR A 62 4.93 9.49 14.77
CA THR A 62 5.62 10.74 14.43
C THR A 62 5.32 11.88 15.40
N GLY A 63 4.19 11.83 16.11
CA GLY A 63 3.67 12.95 16.89
C GLY A 63 3.07 14.08 16.03
N GLU A 64 3.00 13.89 14.72
CA GLU A 64 2.47 14.87 13.77
C GLU A 64 1.20 14.36 13.09
N PRO A 65 0.22 15.24 12.75
CA PRO A 65 -0.88 14.86 11.88
C PRO A 65 -0.36 14.21 10.59
N THR A 66 -0.97 13.09 10.20
CA THR A 66 -0.67 12.44 8.92
C THR A 66 -1.60 12.99 7.85
N GLU A 67 -1.00 13.55 6.80
CA GLU A 67 -1.69 14.10 5.64
C GLU A 67 -1.62 13.14 4.45
N VAL A 68 -2.61 13.26 3.56
CA VAL A 68 -2.70 12.48 2.32
C VAL A 68 -2.42 13.40 1.14
N ASP A 69 -1.39 13.09 0.37
CA ASP A 69 -1.02 13.81 -0.85
C ASP A 69 -1.33 12.91 -2.06
N VAL A 70 -2.30 13.32 -2.89
CA VAL A 70 -2.74 12.55 -4.07
C VAL A 70 -1.84 12.86 -5.25
N ILE A 71 -1.13 11.84 -5.73
CA ILE A 71 -0.16 12.01 -6.83
C ILE A 71 -0.69 11.53 -8.19
N ASP A 72 -1.69 10.65 -8.20
CA ASP A 72 -2.37 10.19 -9.41
C ASP A 72 -3.76 9.67 -9.05
N MET A 73 -4.72 9.97 -9.91
CA MET A 73 -6.10 9.51 -9.83
C MET A 73 -6.58 9.33 -11.27
N SER A 74 -6.45 8.10 -11.79
CA SER A 74 -6.58 7.81 -13.23
C SER A 74 -7.55 6.68 -13.51
N PRO A 75 -8.36 6.77 -14.57
CA PRO A 75 -9.25 5.69 -14.97
C PRO A 75 -8.44 4.48 -15.45
N VAL A 76 -8.86 3.30 -15.00
CA VAL A 76 -8.31 1.98 -15.39
C VAL A 76 -9.31 1.23 -16.28
N GLY A 77 -10.61 1.55 -16.16
CA GLY A 77 -11.66 0.86 -16.89
C GLY A 77 -11.77 -0.60 -16.43
N MET A 78 -11.78 -1.55 -17.35
CA MET A 78 -11.89 -2.98 -17.03
C MET A 78 -10.53 -3.68 -16.85
N ASP A 79 -9.42 -2.97 -17.06
CA ASP A 79 -8.07 -3.51 -16.95
C ASP A 79 -7.77 -4.00 -15.52
N MET A 80 -6.88 -4.98 -15.41
CA MET A 80 -6.34 -5.48 -14.14
C MET A 80 -5.15 -4.65 -13.64
N ASP A 81 -4.65 -3.72 -14.47
CA ASP A 81 -3.69 -2.66 -14.12
C ASP A 81 -2.37 -3.14 -13.52
N SER A 82 -2.03 -4.42 -13.73
CA SER A 82 -0.95 -5.10 -13.00
C SER A 82 -1.06 -4.98 -11.47
N ALA A 83 -2.28 -4.80 -10.96
CA ALA A 83 -2.62 -4.76 -9.55
C ALA A 83 -2.53 -6.17 -8.93
N PRO A 84 -2.57 -6.28 -7.58
CA PRO A 84 -2.76 -7.57 -6.92
C PRO A 84 -4.04 -8.27 -7.38
N ASP A 85 -4.07 -9.60 -7.32
CA ASP A 85 -5.20 -10.42 -7.78
C ASP A 85 -6.55 -10.04 -7.12
N ALA A 86 -6.50 -9.45 -5.92
CA ALA A 86 -7.67 -8.91 -5.22
C ALA A 86 -8.45 -7.85 -6.02
N ILE A 87 -7.85 -7.22 -7.05
CA ILE A 87 -8.56 -6.30 -7.96
C ILE A 87 -9.76 -6.97 -8.64
N LYS A 88 -9.75 -8.31 -8.79
CA LYS A 88 -10.86 -9.08 -9.36
C LYS A 88 -12.14 -8.98 -8.52
N TRP A 89 -12.03 -8.64 -7.23
CA TRP A 89 -13.16 -8.41 -6.35
C TRP A 89 -13.72 -6.99 -6.44
N VAL A 90 -13.00 -6.07 -7.07
CA VAL A 90 -13.45 -4.69 -7.31
C VAL A 90 -14.22 -4.65 -8.63
N PRO A 91 -15.51 -4.27 -8.64
CA PRO A 91 -16.28 -4.10 -9.87
C PRO A 91 -15.67 -3.03 -10.78
N GLY A 92 -15.88 -3.18 -12.09
CA GLY A 92 -15.47 -2.18 -13.08
C GLY A 92 -16.65 -1.36 -13.59
N PRO A 93 -16.41 -0.19 -14.23
CA PRO A 93 -15.10 0.38 -14.53
C PRO A 93 -14.36 0.88 -13.28
N ARG A 94 -13.04 0.75 -13.26
CA ARG A 94 -12.19 1.07 -12.11
C ARG A 94 -11.44 2.38 -12.28
N LEU A 95 -11.10 2.97 -11.16
CA LEU A 95 -10.16 4.08 -11.02
C LEU A 95 -9.01 3.65 -10.11
N ARG A 96 -7.77 4.01 -10.49
CA ARG A 96 -6.59 3.86 -9.63
C ARG A 96 -6.30 5.18 -8.95
N ARG A 97 -6.10 5.15 -7.64
CA ARG A 97 -5.62 6.28 -6.85
C ARG A 97 -4.28 5.95 -6.19
N GLN A 98 -3.31 6.84 -6.34
CA GLN A 98 -1.99 6.77 -5.74
C GLN A 98 -1.80 7.94 -4.78
N VAL A 99 -1.28 7.67 -3.57
CA VAL A 99 -1.05 8.68 -2.56
C VAL A 99 0.28 8.51 -1.83
N TRP A 100 0.80 9.63 -1.32
CA TRP A 100 1.73 9.63 -0.19
C TRP A 100 0.98 9.91 1.10
N LEU A 101 1.31 9.14 2.14
CA LEU A 101 1.07 9.55 3.52
C LEU A 101 2.31 10.28 4.00
N LYS A 102 2.13 11.49 4.52
CA LYS A 102 3.23 12.34 4.97
C LYS A 102 2.91 13.03 6.29
N THR A 103 3.93 13.48 7.00
CA THR A 103 3.75 14.43 8.12
C THR A 103 3.32 15.80 7.59
N ALA A 104 2.75 16.63 8.46
CA ALA A 104 2.49 18.04 8.16
C ALA A 104 3.79 18.80 7.80
N SER A 105 4.93 18.41 8.38
CA SER A 105 6.26 18.90 8.00
C SER A 105 6.75 18.44 6.61
N GLY A 106 6.01 17.55 5.93
CA GLY A 106 6.27 17.12 4.56
C GLY A 106 7.11 15.84 4.42
N GLN A 107 7.46 15.18 5.53
CA GLN A 107 8.18 13.90 5.48
C GLN A 107 7.26 12.80 4.96
N ARG A 108 7.62 12.16 3.85
CA ARG A 108 6.89 11.00 3.32
C ARG A 108 7.14 9.77 4.19
N LEU A 109 6.05 9.15 4.65
CA LEU A 109 6.06 8.00 5.54
C LEU A 109 5.66 6.71 4.84
N ALA A 110 4.67 6.77 3.94
CA ALA A 110 4.18 5.61 3.22
C ALA A 110 3.63 6.00 1.85
N TYR A 111 3.62 5.02 0.96
CA TYR A 111 2.94 5.09 -0.33
C TYR A 111 1.79 4.09 -0.34
N ALA A 112 0.67 4.47 -0.95
CA ALA A 112 -0.43 3.54 -1.19
C ALA A 112 -1.00 3.71 -2.59
N ALA A 113 -1.33 2.58 -3.21
CA ALA A 113 -2.14 2.50 -4.41
C ALA A 113 -3.42 1.73 -4.09
N SER A 114 -4.55 2.23 -4.57
CA SER A 114 -5.87 1.63 -4.36
C SER A 114 -6.67 1.66 -5.65
N TRP A 115 -7.58 0.69 -5.79
CA TRP A 115 -8.50 0.59 -6.91
C TRP A 115 -9.93 0.64 -6.40
N TRP A 116 -10.74 1.45 -7.07
CA TRP A 116 -12.13 1.72 -6.70
C TRP A 116 -13.01 1.50 -7.90
N GLU A 117 -14.27 1.10 -7.68
CA GLU A 117 -15.29 1.21 -8.69
C GLU A 117 -15.56 2.71 -8.95
N ALA A 118 -15.47 3.13 -10.20
CA ALA A 118 -15.50 4.54 -10.57
C ALA A 118 -16.85 5.23 -10.25
N SER A 119 -17.94 4.47 -10.18
CA SER A 119 -19.28 4.96 -9.82
C SER A 119 -19.42 5.34 -8.34
N HIS A 120 -18.63 4.73 -7.44
CA HIS A 120 -18.76 4.89 -6.00
C HIS A 120 -17.59 5.65 -5.36
N VAL A 121 -16.55 5.99 -6.13
CA VAL A 121 -15.31 6.55 -5.57
C VAL A 121 -15.53 7.88 -4.82
N ASP A 122 -16.40 8.74 -5.33
CA ASP A 122 -16.70 10.05 -4.73
C ASP A 122 -17.47 9.95 -3.41
N GLU A 123 -18.13 8.82 -3.15
CA GLU A 123 -18.83 8.57 -1.89
C GLU A 123 -17.87 8.29 -0.73
N TYR A 124 -16.68 7.74 -1.04
CA TYR A 124 -15.72 7.27 -0.05
C TYR A 124 -14.46 8.12 0.07
N LEU A 125 -14.12 8.90 -0.97
CA LEU A 125 -12.93 9.73 -1.00
C LEU A 125 -13.32 11.21 -0.90
N GLN A 126 -13.57 11.68 0.33
CA GLN A 126 -13.68 13.10 0.67
C GLN A 126 -12.34 13.67 1.17
#